data_AF-A0A1R0ZBL0-F1
#
_entry.id   AF-A0A1R0ZBL0-F1
#
_cell.length_a   1.000
_cell.length_b   1.000
_cell.length_c   1.000
_cell.angle_alpha   90.00
_cell.angle_beta   90.00
_cell.angle_gamma   90.00
#
_symmetry.space_group_name_H-M   'P 1'
#
loop_
_entity.id
_entity.type
_entity.pdbx_description
1 polymer ?
#
loop_
_entity_poly.entity_id
_entity_poly.type
_entity_poly.pdbx_seq_one_letter_code
_entity_poly.pdbx_strand_id
1 'polypeptide(L)' 'MRFYFYENYGEVGKDFIYVYHLKPLHEVKEEYEVDAIEDLRPVRPNCHAMLHKRKPAFLIGIKNDDS' A
#
# COMPACT_ATOMS: atom_id res chain seq x y z
N MET A 1 18.25 -6.53 7.44
CA MET A 1 18.09 -5.34 8.31
C MET A 1 16.65 -4.83 8.18
N ARG A 2 15.91 -4.68 9.28
CA ARG A 2 14.53 -4.15 9.28
C ARG A 2 14.60 -2.69 9.72
N PHE A 3 14.07 -1.78 8.91
CA PHE A 3 14.03 -0.35 9.22
C PHE A 3 12.69 -0.03 9.88
N TYR A 4 12.73 0.60 11.07
CA TYR A 4 11.55 1.05 11.81
C TYR A 4 11.52 2.57 11.86
N PHE A 5 10.44 3.18 11.39
CA PHE A 5 10.30 4.64 11.33
C PHE A 5 10.30 5.27 12.73
N TYR A 6 9.63 4.65 13.70
CA TYR A 6 9.66 5.10 15.09
C TYR A 6 11.08 5.22 15.66
N GLU A 7 11.93 4.20 15.44
CA GLU A 7 13.30 4.20 15.97
C GLU A 7 14.18 5.31 15.38
N ASN A 8 13.87 5.77 14.16
CA ASN A 8 14.68 6.76 13.45
C ASN A 8 14.10 8.17 13.51
N TYR A 9 12.78 8.29 13.69
CA TYR A 9 12.05 9.57 13.61
C TYR A 9 11.21 9.88 14.86
N GLY A 10 11.14 8.98 15.84
CA GLY A 10 10.32 9.15 17.05
C GLY A 10 8.82 9.14 16.73
N GLU A 11 8.05 9.93 17.48
CA GLU A 11 6.58 9.95 17.41
C GLU A 11 6.02 10.23 16.01
N VAL A 12 6.72 11.03 15.18
CA VAL A 12 6.25 11.30 13.80
C VAL A 12 6.36 10.08 12.88
N GLY A 13 7.18 9.09 13.25
CA GLY A 13 7.30 7.81 12.57
C GLY A 13 6.36 6.74 13.12
N LYS A 14 5.60 7.04 14.18
CA LYS A 14 4.61 6.13 14.76
C LYS A 14 3.40 6.04 13.84
N ASP A 15 2.89 4.82 13.64
CA ASP A 15 1.72 4.52 12.80
C ASP A 15 1.82 5.03 11.35
N PHE A 16 3.02 5.39 10.90
CA PHE A 16 3.28 5.83 9.54
C PHE A 16 3.18 4.66 8.56
N ILE A 17 2.17 4.71 7.69
CA ILE A 17 1.86 3.67 6.72
C ILE A 17 1.46 4.29 5.38
N TYR A 18 1.81 3.63 4.27
CA TYR A 18 1.38 4.04 2.94
C TYR A 18 0.18 3.20 2.52
N VAL A 19 -0.71 3.77 1.72
CA VAL A 19 -1.85 3.06 1.17
C VAL A 19 -1.59 2.78 -0.31
N TYR A 20 -1.75 1.53 -0.70
CA TYR A 20 -1.66 1.07 -2.09
C TYR A 20 -3.06 0.87 -2.67
N HIS A 21 -3.32 1.41 -3.86
CA HIS A 21 -4.57 1.20 -4.60
C HIS A 21 -4.48 -0.09 -5.41
N LEU A 22 -5.43 -1.00 -5.20
CA LEU A 22 -5.53 -2.26 -5.93
C LEU A 22 -6.00 -2.05 -7.37
N LYS A 23 -6.92 -1.10 -7.57
CA LYS A 23 -7.33 -0.63 -8.89
C LYS A 23 -6.47 0.57 -9.29
N PRO A 24 -5.72 0.52 -10.40
CA PRO A 24 -4.91 1.65 -10.82
C PRO A 24 -5.79 2.87 -11.15
N LEU A 25 -5.57 4.00 -10.47
CA LEU A 25 -6.38 5.21 -10.66
C LEU A 25 -6.44 5.70 -12.11
N HIS A 26 -5.37 5.50 -12.88
CA HIS A 26 -5.32 5.88 -14.30
C HIS A 26 -6.26 5.07 -15.20
N GLU A 27 -6.75 3.93 -14.73
CA GLU A 27 -7.77 3.13 -15.43
C GLU A 27 -9.19 3.59 -15.09
N VAL A 28 -9.35 4.36 -14.00
CA VAL A 28 -10.64 4.92 -13.59
C VAL A 28 -10.89 6.19 -14.42
N LYS A 29 -11.78 6.08 -15.40
CA LYS A 29 -12.08 7.14 -16.38
C LYS A 29 -13.17 8.12 -15.95
N GLU A 30 -13.77 7.89 -14.78
CA GLU A 30 -14.87 8.66 -14.21
C GLU A 30 -14.62 8.89 -12.71
N GLU A 31 -15.36 9.81 -12.09
CA GLU A 31 -15.34 9.94 -10.63
C GLU A 31 -15.80 8.62 -10.01
N TYR A 32 -15.05 8.12 -9.03
CA TYR A 32 -15.41 6.91 -8.30
C TYR A 32 -15.27 7.13 -6.80
N GLU A 33 -16.19 6.55 -6.04
CA GLU A 33 -16.10 6.50 -4.59
C GLU A 33 -15.14 5.37 -4.18
N VAL A 34 -14.17 5.70 -3.33
CA VAL A 34 -13.14 4.76 -2.88
C VAL A 34 -13.68 3.92 -1.75
N ASP A 35 -13.72 2.59 -1.92
CA ASP A 35 -13.96 1.67 -0.82
C ASP A 35 -12.64 1.32 -0.14
N ALA A 36 -12.47 1.77 1.12
CA ALA A 36 -11.22 1.54 1.85
C ALA A 36 -10.91 0.06 2.12
N ILE A 37 -11.92 -0.82 2.12
CA ILE A 37 -11.77 -2.26 2.34
C ILE A 37 -11.48 -2.96 1.01
N GLU A 38 -12.21 -2.62 -0.05
CA GLU A 38 -12.10 -3.32 -1.32
C GLU A 38 -10.99 -2.79 -2.22
N ASP A 39 -10.69 -1.48 -2.17
CA ASP A 39 -9.78 -0.84 -3.12
C ASP A 39 -8.39 -0.55 -2.56
N LEU A 40 -8.22 -0.55 -1.24
CA LEU A 40 -7.00 -0.06 -0.58
C LEU A 40 -6.30 -1.14 0.25
N ARG A 41 -4.96 -1.11 0.29
CA ARG A 41 -4.17 -1.95 1.18
C ARG A 41 -3.08 -1.15 1.89
N PRO A 42 -3.00 -1.20 3.24
CA PRO A 42 -1.90 -0.59 3.96
C PRO A 42 -0.61 -1.38 3.70
N VAL A 43 0.44 -0.69 3.27
CA VAL A 43 1.77 -1.25 2.98
C VAL A 43 2.86 -0.31 3.46
N ARG A 44 4.02 -0.87 3.78
CA ARG A 44 5.20 -0.06 4.14
C ARG A 44 5.68 0.74 2.92
N PRO A 45 6.21 1.96 3.11
CA PRO A 45 6.70 2.81 2.02
C PRO A 45 7.69 2.12 1.07
N ASN A 46 8.64 1.34 1.62
CA ASN A 46 9.61 0.61 0.80
C ASN A 46 8.96 -0.50 -0.04
N CYS A 47 7.95 -1.18 0.50
CA CYS A 47 7.18 -2.17 -0.26
C CYS A 47 6.35 -1.48 -1.35
N HIS A 48 5.69 -0.37 -1.01
CA HIS A 48 4.94 0.45 -1.96
C HIS A 48 5.79 0.86 -3.17
N ALA A 49 7.02 1.35 -2.92
CA ALA A 49 7.96 1.70 -3.96
C ALA A 49 8.25 0.53 -4.90
N MET A 50 8.42 -0.69 -4.37
CA MET A 50 8.68 -1.90 -5.16
C MET A 50 7.44 -2.34 -5.96
N LEU A 51 6.24 -2.24 -5.40
CA LEU A 51 4.99 -2.59 -6.11
C LEU A 51 4.80 -1.75 -7.38
N HIS A 52 5.31 -0.53 -7.40
CA HIS A 52 5.27 0.38 -8.55
C HIS A 52 6.48 0.31 -9.49
N LYS A 53 7.46 -0.60 -9.28
CA LYS A 53 8.65 -0.70 -10.15
C LYS A 53 8.39 -1.26 -11.54
N ARG A 54 7.19 -1.76 -11.83
CA ARG A 54 6.77 -2.21 -13.17
C ARG A 54 5.41 -1.62 -13.56
N LYS A 55 5.07 -1.69 -14.85
CA LYS A 55 3.72 -1.40 -15.37
C LYS A 55 3.20 -2.63 -16.15
N PRO A 56 1.99 -3.14 -15.87
CA PRO A 56 1.10 -2.74 -14.77
C PRO A 56 1.71 -3.11 -13.41
N ALA A 57 1.41 -2.33 -12.38
CA ALA A 57 1.96 -2.51 -11.03
C ALA A 57 1.70 -3.94 -10.48
N PHE A 58 2.46 -4.36 -9.47
CA PHE A 58 2.25 -5.67 -8.86
C PHE A 58 0.93 -5.72 -8.11
N LEU A 59 0.10 -6.73 -8.40
CA LEU A 59 -1.10 -7.02 -7.63
C LEU A 59 -0.71 -7.60 -6.27
N ILE A 60 -1.42 -7.18 -5.22
CA ILE A 60 -1.31 -7.78 -3.89
C ILE A 60 -2.68 -8.33 -3.48
N GLY A 61 -2.73 -9.63 -3.22
CA GLY A 61 -3.92 -10.32 -2.75
C GLY A 61 -3.89 -10.49 -1.23
N ILE A 62 -5.06 -10.80 -0.66
CA ILE A 62 -5.13 -11.33 0.70
C ILE A 62 -4.53 -12.74 0.64
N LYS A 63 -3.48 -13.00 1.44
CA LYS A 63 -3.23 -14.39 1.84
C LYS A 63 -4.29 -14.68 2.89
N ASN A 64 -5.30 -15.47 2.54
CA ASN A 64 -6.10 -16.11 3.57
C ASN A 64 -5.12 -17.03 4.30
N ASP A 65 -4.75 -16.67 5.53
CA ASP A 65 -4.07 -17.57 6.45
C ASP A 65 -5.07 -18.65 6.86
N ASP A 66 -5.27 -19.63 5.96
CA ASP A 66 -5.86 -20.92 6.27
C ASP A 66 -4.72 -21.95 6.51
N SER A 67 -3.72 -21.58 7.31
CA SER A 67 -2.72 -22.51 7.84
C SER A 67 -2.24 -22.10 9.23
#